data_AF-A0A9D2MFN2-F1
#
_entry.id   AF-A0A9D2MFN2-F1
#
_cell.length_a   1.000
_cell.length_b   1.000
_cell.length_c   1.000
_cell.angle_alpha   90.00
_cell.angle_beta   90.00
_cell.angle_gamma   90.00
#
_symmetry.space_group_name_H-M   'P 1'
#
loop_
_entity.id
_entity.type
_entity.pdbx_description
1 polymer ?
#
loop_
_entity_poly.entity_id
_entity_poly.type
_entity_poly.pdbx_seq_one_letter_code
_entity_poly.pdbx_strand_id
1 'polypeptide(L)'
;MDNNTMMILIILAVLVIAFFALRGRGHAGEKPAPAEAPAAPVPAMPAPAAPRAPQPIQVEAGIPPEVVAVIAAAVCAMGGGKYQLRAVRLADRSAWASAGALDVTRPF
;
A
#
# COMPACT_ATOMS: atom_id res chain seq x y z
N MET A 1 -31.93 -24.77 -9.11
CA MET A 1 -30.69 -23.96 -9.15
C MET A 1 -30.30 -23.85 -10.60
N ASP A 2 -30.43 -22.67 -11.18
CA ASP A 2 -30.16 -22.47 -12.61
C ASP A 2 -28.68 -22.67 -12.92
N ASN A 3 -28.37 -23.05 -14.16
CA ASN A 3 -26.98 -23.30 -14.58
C ASN A 3 -26.09 -22.08 -14.33
N ASN A 4 -26.64 -20.87 -14.49
CA ASN A 4 -25.94 -19.62 -14.17
C ASN A 4 -25.67 -19.49 -12.66
N THR A 5 -26.66 -19.81 -11.82
CA THR A 5 -26.49 -19.83 -10.36
C THR A 5 -25.44 -20.85 -9.93
N MET A 6 -25.42 -22.04 -10.55
CA MET A 6 -24.39 -23.05 -10.29
C MET A 6 -23.00 -22.57 -10.74
N MET A 7 -22.87 -21.94 -11.91
CA MET A 7 -21.61 -21.41 -12.41
C MET A 7 -21.04 -20.31 -11.49
N ILE A 8 -21.89 -19.38 -11.05
CA ILE A 8 -21.50 -18.29 -10.14
C ILE A 8 -20.98 -18.85 -8.81
N LEU A 9 -21.65 -19.86 -8.24
CA LEU A 9 -21.22 -20.50 -6.99
C LEU A 9 -19.87 -21.22 -7.13
N ILE A 10 -19.65 -21.90 -8.25
CA ILE A 10 -18.38 -22.57 -8.54
C ILE A 10 -17.24 -21.55 -8.68
N ILE A 11 -17.46 -20.47 -9.44
CA ILE A 11 -16.46 -19.41 -9.62
C ILE A 11 -16.14 -18.75 -8.28
N LEU A 12 -17.15 -18.43 -7.46
CA LEU A 12 -16.98 -17.83 -6.14
C LEU A 12 -16.16 -18.75 -5.21
N ALA A 13 -16.45 -20.06 -5.20
CA ALA A 13 -15.72 -21.02 -4.39
C ALA A 13 -14.23 -21.10 -4.78
N VAL A 14 -13.92 -21.13 -6.09
CA VAL A 14 -12.55 -21.15 -6.59
C VAL A 14 -11.78 -19.87 -6.21
N LEU A 15 -12.41 -18.71 -6.33
CA LEU A 15 -11.80 -17.43 -5.95
C LEU A 15 -11.46 -17.35 -4.46
N VAL A 16 -12.36 -17.84 -3.60
CA VAL A 16 -12.12 -17.88 -2.15
C VAL A 16 -10.94 -18.81 -1.83
N ILE A 17 -10.90 -20.02 -2.40
CA ILE A 17 -9.80 -20.97 -2.19
C ILE A 17 -8.46 -20.38 -2.66
N ALA A 18 -8.44 -19.75 -3.85
CA ALA A 18 -7.26 -19.09 -4.37
C ALA A 18 -6.76 -17.99 -3.43
N PHE A 19 -7.65 -17.12 -2.95
CA PHE A 19 -7.29 -16.03 -2.03
C PHE A 19 -6.63 -16.55 -0.74
N PHE A 20 -7.17 -17.62 -0.15
CA PHE A 20 -6.57 -18.24 1.04
C PHE A 20 -5.24 -18.93 0.75
N ALA A 21 -5.11 -19.62 -0.39
CA ALA A 21 -3.85 -20.24 -0.80
C ALA A 21 -2.73 -19.22 -1.07
N LEU A 22 -3.07 -18.05 -1.64
CA LEU A 22 -2.14 -16.95 -1.84
C LEU A 22 -1.70 -16.31 -0.52
N ARG A 23 -2.58 -16.19 0.49
CA ARG A 23 -2.21 -15.73 1.84
C ARG A 23 -1.37 -16.75 2.61
N GLY A 24 -1.63 -18.03 2.46
CA GLY A 24 -0.90 -19.10 3.14
C GLY A 24 0.53 -19.33 2.62
N ARG A 25 0.84 -18.83 1.41
CA ARG A 25 2.17 -18.94 0.78
C ARG A 25 3.16 -17.84 1.21
N GLY A 26 2.93 -17.19 2.34
CA GLY A 26 3.69 -16.01 2.80
C GLY A 26 4.73 -16.23 3.89
N HIS A 27 4.89 -17.43 4.46
CA HIS A 27 5.87 -17.66 5.54
C HIS A 27 6.62 -18.98 5.34
N ALA A 28 7.49 -19.02 4.32
CA ALA A 28 8.53 -20.02 4.21
C ALA A 28 9.89 -19.36 4.48
N GLY A 29 10.27 -19.36 5.76
CA GLY A 29 11.66 -19.44 6.21
C GLY A 29 12.58 -18.28 5.91
N GLU A 30 12.59 -17.27 6.79
CA GLU A 30 13.85 -16.64 7.15
C GLU A 30 14.06 -16.81 8.65
N LYS A 31 15.04 -17.64 9.00
CA LYS A 31 15.59 -17.81 10.34
C LYS A 31 16.86 -16.96 10.41
N PRO A 32 16.97 -16.05 11.37
CA PRO A 32 18.25 -15.78 11.99
C PRO A 32 18.24 -16.35 13.40
N ALA A 33 19.22 -17.22 13.67
CA ALA A 33 19.53 -17.65 15.02
C ALA A 33 20.08 -16.46 15.85
N PRO A 34 19.95 -16.50 17.18
CA PRO A 34 20.32 -15.42 18.08
C PRO A 34 21.78 -15.53 18.54
N ALA A 35 22.51 -14.40 18.55
CA ALA A 35 23.78 -14.15 19.24
C ALA A 35 24.13 -12.68 18.92
N GLU A 36 24.54 -11.76 19.79
CA GLU A 36 24.98 -11.76 21.18
C GLU A 36 25.22 -10.26 21.50
N ALA A 37 24.80 -9.76 22.66
CA ALA A 37 25.33 -8.50 23.20
C ALA A 37 26.59 -8.85 24.00
N PRO A 38 27.69 -8.06 24.02
CA PRO A 38 27.68 -6.78 24.74
C PRO A 38 28.64 -5.68 24.20
N ALA A 39 28.52 -4.51 24.82
CA ALA A 39 29.16 -3.22 24.54
C ALA A 39 30.70 -3.16 24.51
N ALA A 40 31.27 -2.34 23.61
CA ALA A 40 32.48 -1.52 23.81
C ALA A 40 32.63 -0.47 22.66
N PRO A 41 33.30 0.68 22.89
CA PRO A 41 33.00 1.97 22.24
C PRO A 41 33.99 2.33 21.12
N VAL A 42 33.51 2.75 19.95
CA VAL A 42 34.33 3.27 18.83
C VAL A 42 33.47 4.18 17.92
N PRO A 43 34.08 5.11 17.16
CA PRO A 43 34.04 6.56 17.30
C PRO A 43 32.91 7.21 16.47
N ALA A 44 32.71 8.52 16.63
CA ALA A 44 31.69 9.34 15.95
C ALA A 44 31.43 8.95 14.48
N MET A 45 30.35 8.20 14.25
CA MET A 45 29.77 7.99 12.93
C MET A 45 29.01 9.27 12.54
N PRO A 46 29.02 9.70 11.27
CA PRO A 46 28.30 10.89 10.85
C PRO A 46 26.85 10.78 11.29
N ALA A 47 26.35 11.84 11.93
CA ALA A 47 24.96 11.93 12.34
C ALA A 47 24.06 11.44 11.19
N PRO A 48 23.02 10.62 11.46
CA PRO A 48 22.05 10.23 10.44
C PRO A 48 21.66 11.49 9.70
N ALA A 49 21.89 11.50 8.38
CA ALA A 49 21.60 12.64 7.54
C ALA A 49 20.20 13.12 7.90
N ALA A 50 20.12 14.40 8.30
CA ALA A 50 18.87 15.04 8.68
C ALA A 50 17.79 14.62 7.67
N PRO A 51 16.61 14.16 8.11
CA PRO A 51 15.54 13.75 7.22
C PRO A 51 15.39 14.83 6.16
N ARG A 52 15.64 14.46 4.90
CA ARG A 52 15.54 15.38 3.77
C ARG A 52 14.18 16.03 3.89
N ALA A 53 14.18 17.34 4.14
CA ALA A 53 12.97 18.11 4.43
C ALA A 53 11.89 17.66 3.43
N PRO A 54 10.75 17.10 3.92
CA PRO A 54 9.70 16.63 3.04
C PRO A 54 9.35 17.81 2.15
N GLN A 55 9.45 17.64 0.83
CA GLN A 55 8.83 18.59 -0.07
C GLN A 55 7.38 18.73 0.41
N PRO A 56 6.84 19.95 0.53
CA PRO A 56 5.51 20.15 1.09
C PRO A 56 4.53 19.36 0.24
N ILE A 57 4.13 18.20 0.75
CA ILE A 57 3.09 17.37 0.14
C ILE A 57 1.88 18.28 0.13
N GLN A 58 1.33 18.53 -1.06
CA GLN A 58 0.13 19.35 -1.17
C GLN A 58 -1.02 18.50 -0.60
N VAL A 59 -1.37 18.79 0.65
CA VAL A 59 -2.45 18.17 1.39
C VAL A 59 -3.64 19.13 1.39
N GLU A 60 -4.81 18.66 0.95
CA GLU A 60 -6.05 19.44 1.07
C GLU A 60 -6.42 19.70 2.55
N ALA A 61 -6.95 20.89 2.81
CA ALA A 61 -7.31 21.32 4.17
C ALA A 61 -8.49 20.47 4.68
N GLY A 62 -8.22 19.63 5.69
CA GLY A 62 -9.20 18.70 6.28
C GLY A 62 -8.73 17.25 6.37
N ILE A 63 -7.56 16.92 5.84
CA ILE A 63 -6.98 15.58 5.98
C ILE A 63 -6.08 15.54 7.22
N PRO A 64 -6.35 14.66 8.20
CA PRO A 64 -5.50 14.51 9.38
C PRO A 64 -4.10 13.97 9.00
N PRO A 65 -3.02 14.48 9.62
CA PRO A 65 -1.65 14.13 9.26
C PRO A 65 -1.33 12.64 9.47
N GLU A 66 -2.02 11.97 10.40
CA GLU A 66 -1.90 10.54 10.66
C GLU A 66 -2.32 9.73 9.43
N VAL A 67 -3.40 10.15 8.75
CA VAL A 67 -3.87 9.47 7.55
C VAL A 67 -2.88 9.65 6.40
N VAL A 68 -2.29 10.84 6.26
CA VAL A 68 -1.23 11.09 5.27
C VAL A 68 -0.01 10.20 5.53
N ALA A 69 0.40 10.07 6.79
CA ALA A 69 1.53 9.21 7.17
C ALA A 69 1.25 7.73 6.90
N VAL A 70 0.04 7.25 7.19
CA VAL A 70 -0.37 5.86 6.90
C VAL A 70 -0.39 5.61 5.38
N ILE A 71 -0.90 6.56 4.58
CA ILE A 71 -0.89 6.47 3.11
C ILE A 71 0.56 6.45 2.60
N ALA A 72 1.42 7.33 3.10
CA ALA A 72 2.83 7.38 2.72
C ALA A 72 3.56 6.07 3.05
N ALA A 73 3.32 5.50 4.24
CA ALA A 73 3.88 4.22 4.66
C ALA A 73 3.37 3.05 3.79
N ALA A 74 2.07 3.02 3.50
CA ALA A 74 1.47 1.99 2.65
C ALA A 74 2.02 2.03 1.22
N VAL A 75 2.15 3.22 0.63
CA VAL A 75 2.78 3.40 -0.70
C VAL A 75 4.24 2.98 -0.68
N CYS A 76 4.96 3.28 0.39
CA CYS A 76 6.35 2.84 0.55
C CYS A 76 6.45 1.31 0.64
N ALA A 77 5.53 0.66 1.37
CA ALA A 77 5.46 -0.79 1.50
C ALA A 77 5.07 -1.50 0.19
N MET A 78 4.10 -0.97 -0.56
CA MET A 78 3.71 -1.52 -1.87
C MET A 78 4.77 -1.26 -2.95
N GLY A 79 5.41 -0.09 -2.89
CA GLY A 79 6.35 0.38 -3.90
C GLY A 79 7.81 0.02 -3.65
N GLY A 80 8.15 -0.58 -2.50
CA GLY A 80 9.53 -0.79 -2.08
C GLY A 80 10.35 0.50 -2.07
N GLY A 81 9.75 1.64 -1.72
CA GLY A 81 10.39 2.96 -1.72
C GLY A 81 10.58 3.63 -3.10
N LYS A 82 10.06 3.05 -4.19
CA LYS A 82 10.24 3.60 -5.55
C LYS A 82 9.32 4.77 -5.90
N TYR A 83 8.22 4.93 -5.16
CA TYR A 83 7.19 5.95 -5.44
C TYR A 83 7.17 7.03 -4.37
N GLN A 84 7.02 8.29 -4.81
CA GLN A 84 6.95 9.45 -3.94
C GLN A 84 5.55 10.05 -3.95
N LEU A 85 5.03 10.35 -2.77
CA LEU A 85 3.71 10.96 -2.61
C LEU A 85 3.76 12.44 -3.00
N ARG A 86 3.09 12.81 -4.09
CA ARG A 86 3.11 14.19 -4.63
C ARG A 86 2.02 15.08 -4.03
N ALA A 87 0.83 14.53 -3.83
CA ALA A 87 -0.32 15.23 -3.27
C ALA A 87 -1.28 14.23 -2.63
N VAL A 88 -2.02 14.68 -1.61
CA VAL A 88 -3.13 13.93 -1.01
C VAL A 88 -4.35 14.82 -1.02
N ARG A 89 -5.40 14.36 -1.69
CA ARG A 89 -6.67 15.08 -1.82
C ARG A 89 -7.80 14.21 -1.32
N LEU A 90 -8.76 14.84 -0.65
CA LEU A 90 -10.00 14.19 -0.29
C LEU A 90 -10.84 14.06 -1.57
N ALA A 91 -11.27 12.86 -1.89
CA ALA A 91 -12.07 12.63 -3.09
C ALA A 91 -13.55 12.78 -2.74
N ASP A 92 -14.20 13.85 -3.24
CA ASP A 92 -15.67 14.03 -3.11
C ASP A 92 -16.46 12.98 -3.92
N ARG A 93 -15.85 12.42 -4.97
CA ARG A 93 -16.40 11.34 -5.81
C ARG A 93 -15.31 10.30 -6.01
N SER A 94 -15.66 9.01 -5.97
CA SER A 94 -14.66 7.95 -6.17
C SER A 94 -13.97 8.12 -7.52
N ALA A 95 -12.65 7.88 -7.57
CA ALA A 95 -11.86 8.01 -8.80
C ALA A 95 -12.45 7.14 -9.94
N TRP A 96 -13.08 6.02 -9.58
CA TRP A 96 -13.76 5.11 -10.51
C TRP A 96 -15.04 5.73 -11.10
N ALA A 97 -15.86 6.39 -10.27
CA ALA A 97 -17.07 7.06 -10.75
C ALA A 97 -16.73 8.21 -11.71
N SER A 98 -15.62 8.91 -11.45
CA SER A 98 -15.15 10.01 -12.31
C SER A 98 -14.53 9.51 -13.62
N ALA A 99 -13.80 8.39 -13.58
CA ALA A 99 -13.19 7.79 -14.77
C ALA A 99 -14.25 7.31 -15.78
N GLY A 100 -15.29 6.62 -15.32
CA GLY A 100 -16.38 6.16 -16.19
C GLY A 100 -17.17 7.31 -16.83
N ALA A 101 -17.44 8.39 -16.08
CA ALA A 101 -18.06 9.59 -16.65
C ALA A 101 -17.19 10.19 -17.75
N LEU A 102 -15.87 10.30 -17.52
CA LEU A 102 -14.94 10.80 -18.51
C LEU A 102 -14.81 9.89 -19.73
N ASP A 103 -14.93 8.56 -19.61
CA ASP A 103 -14.89 7.63 -20.75
C ASP A 103 -16.14 7.74 -21.64
N VAL A 104 -17.32 7.96 -21.04
CA VAL A 104 -18.60 8.03 -21.78
C VAL A 104 -18.80 9.38 -22.47
N THR A 105 -18.11 10.43 -22.02
CA THR A 105 -18.26 11.79 -22.58
C THR A 105 -17.17 12.17 -23.59
N ARG A 106 -16.28 11.25 -24.00
CA ARG A 106 -15.26 11.57 -25.01
C ARG A 106 -15.89 11.46 -26.40
N PRO A 107 -15.66 12.44 -27.31
CA PRO A 107 -16.07 12.29 -28.69
C PRO A 107 -15.32 11.11 -29.35
N PHE A 108 -16.00 10.41 -30.25
CA PHE A 108 -15.46 9.29 -31.02
C PHE A 108 -14.54 9.76 -32.15
#